data_AF-A0A2S2NWM0-F1
#
_entry.id   AF-A0A2S2NWM0-F1
#
_cell.length_a   1.000
_cell.length_b   1.000
_cell.length_c   1.000
_cell.angle_alpha   90.00
_cell.angle_beta   90.00
_cell.angle_gamma   90.00
#
_symmetry.space_group_name_H-M   'P 1'
#
loop_
_entity.id
_entity.type
_entity.pdbx_description
1 polymer ?
#
loop_
_entity_poly.entity_id
_entity_poly.type
_entity_poly.pdbx_seq_one_letter_code
_entity_poly.pdbx_strand_id
1 'polypeptide(L)'
;YDMSLKQYLSKMSSLKIRDKILLLAQLLEAVSHLSNQNVAHRDLKTDNILLDVSEGNDVCPALVITDFGCCLADKDNGLNLPYKTADTDRGGNIALMAPEV
;
A
#
# COMPACT_ATOMS: atom_id res chain seq x y z
N TYR A 1 -14.30 -6.58 -0.50
CA TYR A 1 -13.75 -5.27 -0.84
C TYR A 1 -14.54 -4.67 -1.98
N ASP A 2 -15.06 -3.47 -1.77
CA ASP A 2 -16.08 -2.85 -2.62
C ASP A 2 -15.49 -1.88 -3.64
N MET A 3 -14.40 -1.19 -3.27
CA MET A 3 -13.77 -0.18 -4.11
C MET A 3 -12.33 0.11 -3.67
N SER A 4 -11.56 0.77 -4.53
CA SER A 4 -10.24 1.26 -4.16
C SER A 4 -10.31 2.51 -3.29
N LEU A 5 -9.26 2.77 -2.50
CA LEU A 5 -9.13 4.00 -1.71
C LEU A 5 -9.22 5.24 -2.62
N LYS A 6 -8.70 5.17 -3.85
CA LYS A 6 -8.84 6.23 -4.84
C LYS A 6 -10.30 6.52 -5.19
N GLN A 7 -11.09 5.48 -5.46
CA GLN A 7 -12.51 5.61 -5.77
C GLN A 7 -13.32 6.10 -4.56
N TYR A 8 -12.93 5.69 -3.37
CA TYR A 8 -13.55 6.15 -2.14
C TYR A 8 -13.30 7.64 -1.90
N LEU A 9 -12.04 8.08 -2.05
CA LEU A 9 -11.65 9.49 -1.89
C LEU A 9 -12.26 10.41 -2.96
N SER A 10 -12.56 9.91 -4.16
CA SER A 10 -13.22 10.72 -5.19
C SER A 10 -14.73 10.88 -4.96
N LYS A 11 -15.37 9.93 -4.26
CA LYS A 11 -16.80 9.98 -3.90
C LYS A 11 -17.06 10.78 -2.64
N MET A 12 -16.14 10.78 -1.67
CA MET A 12 -16.28 11.56 -0.45
C MET A 12 -15.84 13.01 -0.66
N SER A 13 -16.76 13.96 -0.43
CA SER A 13 -16.44 15.40 -0.41
C SER A 13 -15.51 15.80 0.74
N SER A 14 -15.60 15.11 1.88
CA SER A 14 -14.69 15.25 3.02
C SER A 14 -14.77 14.04 3.95
N LEU A 15 -13.63 13.60 4.47
CA LEU A 15 -13.53 12.56 5.49
C LEU A 15 -13.42 13.17 6.89
N LYS A 16 -14.08 12.55 7.87
CA LYS A 16 -13.89 12.89 9.29
C LYS A 16 -12.42 12.66 9.65
N ILE A 17 -11.86 13.52 10.51
CA ILE A 17 -10.44 13.40 10.91
C ILE A 17 -10.14 12.04 11.55
N ARG A 18 -11.11 11.48 12.30
CA ARG A 18 -11.05 10.14 12.88
C ARG A 18 -10.79 9.08 11.80
N ASP A 19 -11.54 9.08 10.71
CA ASP A 19 -11.42 8.06 9.67
C ASP A 19 -10.10 8.18 8.91
N LYS A 20 -9.60 9.41 8.71
CA LYS A 20 -8.26 9.64 8.13
C LYS A 20 -7.16 9.00 8.98
N ILE A 21 -7.22 9.18 10.30
CA ILE A 21 -6.25 8.62 11.23
C ILE A 21 -6.35 7.09 11.26
N LEU A 22 -7.57 6.55 11.31
CA LEU A 22 -7.80 5.10 11.34
C LEU A 22 -7.34 4.41 10.04
N LEU A 23 -7.62 5.00 8.88
CA LEU A 23 -7.12 4.47 7.60
C LEU A 23 -5.59 4.53 7.52
N LEU A 24 -4.97 5.60 8.00
CA LEU A 24 -3.51 5.70 8.08
C LEU A 24 -2.94 4.64 9.03
N ALA A 25 -3.55 4.41 10.18
CA ALA A 25 -3.11 3.40 11.14
C ALA A 25 -3.17 1.99 10.53
N GLN A 26 -4.27 1.64 9.86
CA GLN A 26 -4.42 0.36 9.17
C GLN A 26 -3.36 0.18 8.06
N LEU A 27 -3.09 1.24 7.28
CA LEU A 27 -2.06 1.20 6.25
C LEU A 27 -0.66 0.99 6.84
N LEU A 28 -0.33 1.68 7.94
CA LEU A 28 0.96 1.52 8.62
C LEU A 28 1.10 0.12 9.23
N GLU A 29 0.04 -0.46 9.79
CA GLU A 29 0.03 -1.83 10.30
C GLU A 29 0.28 -2.83 9.15
N ALA A 30 -0.41 -2.67 8.02
CA ALA A 30 -0.19 -3.51 6.85
C ALA A 30 1.25 -3.39 6.31
N VAL A 31 1.81 -2.17 6.22
CA VAL A 31 3.21 -1.95 5.81
C VAL A 31 4.19 -2.56 6.82
N SER A 32 3.92 -2.42 8.12
CA SER A 32 4.73 -3.03 9.18
C SER A 32 4.73 -4.56 9.05
N HIS A 33 3.58 -5.16 8.77
CA HIS A 33 3.46 -6.59 8.51
C HIS A 33 4.31 -7.02 7.30
N LEU A 34 4.23 -6.31 6.17
CA LEU A 34 5.05 -6.60 4.99
C LEU A 34 6.55 -6.55 5.30
N SER A 35 6.99 -5.49 5.98
CA SER A 35 8.38 -5.34 6.40
C SER A 35 8.85 -6.49 7.30
N ASN A 36 8.04 -6.89 8.28
CA ASN A 36 8.33 -8.02 9.17
C ASN A 36 8.41 -9.37 8.41
N GLN A 37 7.79 -9.47 7.24
CA GLN A 37 7.87 -10.64 6.35
C GLN A 37 8.97 -10.51 5.29
N ASN A 38 9.81 -9.47 5.35
CA ASN A 38 10.80 -9.13 4.33
C ASN A 38 10.19 -8.97 2.93
N VAL A 39 8.98 -8.41 2.86
CA VAL A 39 8.29 -8.09 1.62
C VAL A 39 8.24 -6.57 1.45
N ALA A 40 8.74 -6.07 0.31
CA ALA A 40 8.46 -4.71 -0.12
C ALA A 40 7.43 -4.73 -1.24
N HIS A 41 6.29 -4.05 -1.08
CA HIS A 41 5.25 -4.03 -2.11
C HIS A 41 5.70 -3.33 -3.41
N ARG A 42 6.51 -2.25 -3.27
CA ARG A 42 7.06 -1.40 -4.33
C ARG A 42 6.05 -0.64 -5.23
N ASP A 43 4.78 -1.02 -5.27
CA ASP A 43 3.74 -0.29 -6.01
C ASP A 43 2.58 0.18 -5.10
N LEU A 44 2.89 0.79 -3.95
CA LEU A 44 1.86 1.33 -3.07
C LEU A 44 1.30 2.63 -3.64
N LYS A 45 0.00 2.60 -3.93
CA LYS A 45 -0.79 3.73 -4.42
C LYS A 45 -2.25 3.55 -4.03
N THR A 46 -3.03 4.61 -4.06
CA THR A 46 -4.46 4.56 -3.68
C THR A 46 -5.30 3.66 -4.59
N ASP A 47 -4.83 3.34 -5.80
CA ASP A 47 -5.42 2.33 -6.68
C ASP A 47 -5.22 0.89 -6.14
N ASN A 48 -4.09 0.62 -5.48
CA ASN A 48 -3.68 -0.70 -4.95
C ASN A 48 -4.02 -0.86 -3.46
N ILE A 49 -4.95 -0.03 -2.97
CA ILE A 49 -5.50 -0.13 -1.62
C ILE A 49 -6.99 -0.32 -1.79
N LEU A 50 -7.55 -1.38 -1.21
CA LEU A 50 -8.98 -1.68 -1.27
C LEU A 50 -9.63 -1.43 0.08
N LEU A 51 -10.90 -1.03 0.04
CA LEU A 51 -11.71 -0.78 1.22
C LEU A 51 -12.92 -1.71 1.27
N ASP A 52 -13.28 -2.15 2.46
CA ASP A 52 -14.56 -2.76 2.78
C ASP A 52 -15.45 -1.72 3.47
N VAL A 53 -16.53 -1.33 2.80
CA VAL A 53 -17.49 -0.30 3.27
C VAL A 53 -18.84 -0.90 3.66
N SER A 54 -18.92 -2.22 3.81
CA SER A 54 -20.18 -2.93 4.07
C SER A 54 -20.83 -2.58 5.41
N GLU A 55 -20.05 -2.12 6.39
CA GLU A 55 -20.53 -1.72 7.73
C GLU A 55 -21.20 -0.33 7.76
N GLY A 56 -21.26 0.36 6.63
CA GLY A 56 -21.93 1.66 6.49
C GLY A 56 -21.04 2.87 6.82
N ASN A 57 -21.56 4.07 6.56
CA ASN A 57 -20.78 5.31 6.55
C ASN A 57 -20.38 5.86 7.93
N ASP A 58 -20.95 5.33 9.01
CA ASP A 58 -20.62 5.76 10.39
C ASP A 58 -19.48 4.94 11.01
N VAL A 59 -19.09 3.84 10.36
CA VAL A 59 -17.95 3.01 10.74
C VAL A 59 -16.79 3.28 9.78
N CYS A 60 -15.57 3.32 10.31
CA CYS A 60 -14.38 3.47 9.47
C CYS A 60 -14.17 2.18 8.67
N PRO A 61 -14.03 2.23 7.34
CA PRO A 61 -13.91 1.04 6.53
C PRO A 61 -12.60 0.28 6.78
N ALA A 62 -12.64 -1.03 6.59
CA ALA A 62 -11.45 -1.87 6.68
C ALA A 62 -10.60 -1.69 5.42
N LEU A 63 -9.28 -1.61 5.58
CA LEU A 63 -8.31 -1.35 4.52
C LEU A 63 -7.41 -2.56 4.31
N VAL A 64 -7.15 -2.88 3.03
CA VAL A 64 -6.08 -3.83 2.66
C VAL A 64 -5.24 -3.34 1.50
N ILE A 65 -3.99 -3.83 1.47
CA ILE A 65 -3.07 -3.68 0.35
C ILE A 65 -3.32 -4.83 -0.64
N THR A 66 -3.36 -4.52 -1.93
CA THR A 66 -3.52 -5.48 -3.04
C THR A 66 -2.46 -5.26 -4.11
N ASP A 67 -2.39 -6.19 -5.07
CA ASP A 67 -1.52 -6.12 -6.26
C ASP A 67 -0.01 -6.22 -5.98
N PHE A 68 0.39 -7.40 -5.52
CA PHE A 68 1.78 -7.75 -5.24
C PHE A 68 2.60 -8.09 -6.50
N GLY A 69 2.12 -7.76 -7.70
CA GLY A 69 2.81 -8.08 -8.96
C GLY A 69 4.22 -7.47 -9.09
N CYS A 70 4.46 -6.34 -8.41
CA CYS A 70 5.76 -5.67 -8.34
C CYS A 70 6.52 -5.93 -7.04
N CYS A 71 6.05 -6.83 -6.17
CA CYS A 71 6.67 -6.99 -4.85
C CYS A 71 8.11 -7.53 -4.94
N LEU A 72 8.95 -7.14 -3.97
CA LEU A 72 10.21 -7.79 -3.67
C LEU A 72 9.98 -8.72 -2.49
N ALA A 73 10.31 -9.99 -2.64
CA ALA A 73 10.22 -11.03 -1.61
C ALA A 73 11.39 -12.00 -1.75
N ASP A 74 12.62 -11.47 -1.75
CA ASP A 74 13.84 -12.25 -1.86
C ASP A 74 14.14 -12.92 -0.50
N LYS A 75 14.17 -14.25 -0.46
CA LYS A 75 14.40 -15.02 0.78
C LYS A 75 15.86 -14.97 1.24
N ASP A 76 16.78 -14.74 0.33
CA ASP A 76 18.22 -14.77 0.60
C ASP A 76 18.72 -13.38 0.99
N ASN A 77 18.24 -12.32 0.30
CA ASN A 77 18.68 -10.94 0.54
C ASN A 77 17.66 -10.09 1.32
N GLY A 78 16.44 -10.59 1.55
CA GLY A 78 15.37 -9.89 2.24
C GLY A 78 14.93 -8.64 1.48
N LEU A 79 14.97 -7.50 2.17
CA LEU A 79 14.64 -6.18 1.59
C LEU A 79 15.82 -5.52 0.86
N ASN A 80 17.00 -6.14 0.87
CA ASN A 80 18.17 -5.60 0.17
C ASN A 80 18.21 -6.14 -1.26
N LEU A 81 18.26 -5.24 -2.25
CA LEU A 81 18.38 -5.62 -3.65
C LEU A 81 19.81 -5.33 -4.15
N PRO A 82 20.62 -6.35 -4.49
CA PRO A 82 21.96 -6.13 -5.03
C PRO A 82 21.91 -5.49 -6.42
N TYR A 83 22.36 -4.24 -6.53
CA TYR A 83 22.35 -3.48 -7.79
C TYR A 83 23.60 -3.81 -8.63
N LYS A 84 23.58 -4.94 -9.33
CA LYS A 84 24.74 -5.44 -10.09
C LYS A 84 24.81 -4.93 -11.53
N THR A 85 23.67 -4.59 -12.13
CA THR A 85 23.57 -4.14 -13.53
C THR A 85 22.55 -3.01 -13.67
N ALA A 86 22.68 -2.21 -14.74
CA ALA A 86 21.74 -1.13 -15.04
C ALA A 86 20.31 -1.61 -15.32
N ASP A 87 20.14 -2.86 -15.75
CA ASP A 87 18.84 -3.49 -16.04
C ASP A 87 18.14 -4.08 -14.81
N THR A 88 18.70 -3.88 -13.61
CA THR A 88 18.07 -4.38 -12.37
C THR A 88 16.73 -3.67 -12.16
N ASP A 89 15.64 -4.43 -12.18
CA ASP A 89 14.29 -3.89 -11.96
C ASP A 89 14.15 -3.33 -10.54
N ARG A 90 14.14 -2.00 -10.45
CA ARG A 90 13.92 -1.24 -9.22
C ARG A 90 12.49 -1.40 -8.70
N GLY A 91 11.58 -1.86 -9.57
CA GLY A 91 10.18 -2.16 -9.27
C GLY A 91 9.29 -0.93 -9.28
N GLY A 92 7.99 -1.19 -9.43
CA GLY A 92 6.92 -0.28 -9.01
C GLY A 92 6.72 0.99 -9.84
N ASN A 93 5.90 1.88 -9.28
CA ASN A 93 5.56 3.18 -9.87
C ASN A 93 6.64 4.21 -9.57
N ILE A 94 7.38 4.61 -10.60
CA ILE A 94 8.45 5.64 -10.56
C ILE A 94 8.01 6.97 -9.93
N ALA A 95 6.72 7.34 -10.01
CA ALA A 95 6.23 8.59 -9.44
C ALA A 95 6.10 8.58 -7.90
N LEU A 96 6.08 7.40 -7.27
CA LEU A 96 5.94 7.21 -5.82
C LEU A 96 7.12 6.45 -5.20
N MET A 97 8.18 6.26 -5.98
CA MET A 97 9.40 5.62 -5.53
C MET A 97 10.06 6.48 -4.45
N ALA A 98 10.52 5.83 -3.37
CA ALA A 98 11.24 6.51 -2.31
C ALA A 98 12.60 7.01 -2.83
N PRO A 99 13.11 8.16 -2.35
CA PRO A 99 14.32 8.79 -2.88
C PRO A 99 15.60 7.95 -2.71
N GLU A 100 15.59 6.95 -1.82
CA GLU A 100 16.71 6.04 -1.58
C GLU A 100 16.80 4.85 -2.57
N VAL A 101 15.83 4.70 -3.49
CA VAL A 101 15.75 3.65 -4.52
C VAL A 101 16.13 4.21 -5.90
#